data_AF-A0A9D8XMJ4-F1
#
_entry.id   AF-A0A9D8XMJ4-F1
#
_cell.length_a   1.000
_cell.length_b   1.000
_cell.length_c   1.000
_cell.angle_alpha   90.00
_cell.angle_beta   90.00
_cell.angle_gamma   90.00
#
_symmetry.space_group_name_H-M   'P 1'
#
loop_
_entity.id
_entity.type
_entity.pdbx_description
1 polymer ?
#
loop_
_entity_poly.entity_id
_entity_poly.type
_entity_poly.pdbx_seq_one_letter_code
_entity_poly.pdbx_strand_id
1 'polypeptide(L)'
;FPCGEEDILLKDLLKAGLHCLFEPIYICTHPSLSTGSKRFADPIFLQTKGAVFSYIHPHSWWLRLIKGAWDEARKKRVSPWKFLSNTLKGVCKARRLKLFI
;
A
#
# COMPACT_ATOMS: atom_id res chain seq x y z
N PHE A 1 3.63 9.66 0.28
CA PHE A 1 4.01 8.46 -0.49
C PHE A 1 2.98 7.37 -0.24
N PRO A 2 2.43 6.78 -1.30
CA PRO A 2 1.12 7.19 -1.79
C PRO A 2 -0.02 6.38 -1.19
N CYS A 3 -1.26 6.79 -1.45
CA CYS A 3 -2.46 6.09 -0.97
C CYS A 3 -2.65 4.70 -1.64
N GLY A 4 -1.68 4.23 -2.44
CA GLY A 4 -1.76 2.99 -3.22
C GLY A 4 -2.54 3.12 -4.52
N GLU A 5 -3.29 4.20 -4.71
CA GLU A 5 -4.02 4.51 -5.95
C GLU A 5 -3.07 4.68 -7.15
N GLU A 6 -1.94 5.35 -6.94
CA GLU A 6 -0.91 5.54 -7.96
C GLU A 6 -0.29 4.20 -8.40
N ASP A 7 -0.06 3.30 -7.45
CA ASP A 7 0.48 1.96 -7.75
C ASP A 7 -0.54 1.09 -8.49
N ILE A 8 -1.84 1.24 -8.18
CA ILE A 8 -2.94 0.58 -8.91
C ILE A 8 -2.99 1.10 -10.34
N LEU A 9 -3.01 2.43 -10.51
CA LEU A 9 -3.04 3.07 -11.82
C LEU A 9 -1.85 2.62 -12.67
N LEU A 10 -0.64 2.65 -12.13
CA LEU A 10 0.56 2.22 -12.85
C LEU A 10 0.47 0.75 -13.27
N LYS A 11 -0.01 -0.13 -12.37
CA LYS A 11 -0.20 -1.55 -12.69
C LYS A 11 -1.22 -1.75 -13.81
N ASP A 12 -2.32 -1.01 -13.80
CA ASP A 12 -3.38 -1.14 -14.80
C ASP A 12 -2.93 -0.60 -16.17
N LEU A 13 -2.19 0.52 -16.19
CA LEU A 13 -1.58 1.04 -17.42
C LEU A 13 -0.58 0.04 -18.03
N LEU A 14 0.28 -0.56 -17.21
CA LEU A 14 1.23 -1.58 -17.67
C LEU A 14 0.51 -2.83 -18.19
N LYS A 15 -0.57 -3.27 -17.54
CA LYS A 15 -1.42 -4.37 -18.04
C LYS A 15 -2.10 -4.04 -19.36
N ALA A 16 -2.46 -2.78 -19.58
CA ALA A 16 -3.04 -2.30 -20.84
C ALA A 16 -2.02 -2.18 -21.99
N GLY A 17 -0.74 -2.53 -21.75
CA GLY A 17 0.32 -2.50 -22.76
C GLY A 17 0.96 -1.13 -22.95
N LEU A 18 0.72 -0.18 -22.05
CA LEU A 18 1.37 1.13 -22.11
C LEU A 18 2.81 1.03 -21.57
N HIS A 19 3.73 1.63 -22.30
CA HIS A 19 5.12 1.76 -21.88
C HIS A 19 5.28 3.01 -21.02
N CYS A 20 5.71 2.83 -19.77
CA CYS A 20 6.07 3.92 -18.89
C CYS A 20 7.59 4.11 -18.87
N LEU A 21 8.05 5.36 -19.01
CA LEU A 21 9.45 5.74 -18.86
C LEU A 21 9.59 6.57 -17.58
N PHE A 22 10.57 6.23 -16.75
CA PHE A 22 10.93 7.05 -15.60
C PHE A 22 12.06 8.00 -16.01
N GLU A 23 11.74 9.28 -16.08
CA GLU A 23 12.72 10.34 -16.30
C GLU A 23 13.06 11.02 -14.97
N PRO A 24 14.34 11.06 -14.55
CA PRO A 24 14.76 11.63 -13.28
C PRO A 24 14.81 13.16 -13.33
N ILE A 25 13.74 13.79 -13.81
CA ILE A 25 13.62 15.24 -13.93
C ILE A 25 12.93 15.78 -12.68
N TYR A 26 13.53 16.82 -12.09
CA TYR A 26 12.95 17.48 -10.94
C TYR A 26 11.80 18.41 -11.37
N ILE A 27 10.56 17.94 -11.19
CA ILE A 27 9.37 18.72 -11.57
C ILE A 27 8.98 19.71 -10.46
N CYS A 28 8.88 19.24 -9.22
CA CYS A 28 8.54 20.07 -8.06
C CYS A 28 8.96 19.40 -6.75
N THR A 29 9.02 20.18 -5.68
CA THR A 29 9.27 19.68 -4.33
C THR A 29 8.17 20.13 -3.39
N HIS A 30 7.66 19.16 -2.63
CA HIS A 30 6.63 19.39 -1.63
C HIS A 30 7.31 19.52 -0.25
N PRO A 31 7.32 20.71 0.37
CA PRO A 31 8.08 20.97 1.60
C PRO A 31 7.47 20.33 2.84
N SER A 32 6.20 19.92 2.80
CA SER A 32 5.54 19.32 3.95
C SER A 32 5.52 17.79 3.89
N LEU A 33 5.64 17.18 5.07
CA LEU A 33 5.50 15.74 5.27
C LEU A 33 4.21 15.24 4.64
N SER A 34 4.33 14.35 3.65
CA SER A 34 3.19 13.79 2.94
C SER A 34 2.17 13.21 3.92
N THR A 35 0.87 13.39 3.67
CA THR A 35 -0.23 12.97 4.55
C THR A 35 -0.11 11.49 4.98
N GLY A 36 0.40 10.63 4.10
CA GLY A 36 0.69 9.23 4.41
C GLY A 36 1.66 9.01 5.57
N SER A 37 2.59 9.94 5.82
CA SER A 37 3.52 9.86 6.96
C SER A 37 2.88 10.19 8.32
N LYS A 38 1.81 10.98 8.34
CA LYS A 38 1.10 11.41 9.56
C LYS A 38 0.06 10.40 10.05
N ARG A 39 -0.49 9.57 9.13
CA ARG A 39 -1.57 8.59 9.42
C ARG A 39 -1.09 7.13 9.49
N PHE A 40 0.21 6.89 9.69
CA PHE A 40 0.77 5.52 9.67
C PHE A 40 0.16 4.57 10.72
N ALA A 41 -0.34 5.10 11.84
CA ALA A 41 -1.00 4.33 12.89
C ALA A 41 -2.53 4.25 12.72
N ASP A 42 -3.08 4.92 11.71
CA ASP A 42 -4.53 4.93 11.45
C ASP A 42 -4.98 3.54 10.96
N PRO A 43 -5.95 2.90 11.65
CA PRO A 43 -6.47 1.60 11.25
C PRO A 43 -7.03 1.57 9.82
N ILE A 44 -7.58 2.68 9.32
CA ILE A 44 -8.12 2.79 7.96
C ILE A 44 -6.98 2.78 6.95
N PHE A 45 -5.90 3.52 7.23
CA PHE A 45 -4.72 3.56 6.36
C PHE A 45 -4.07 2.18 6.23
N LEU A 46 -3.97 1.43 7.33
CA LEU A 46 -3.48 0.06 7.34
C LEU A 46 -4.37 -0.89 6.55
N GLN A 47 -5.69 -0.73 6.63
CA GLN A 47 -6.63 -1.52 5.83
C GLN A 47 -6.46 -1.26 4.33
N THR A 48 -6.38 0.01 3.91
CA THR A 48 -6.15 0.38 2.51
C THR A 48 -4.86 -0.23 1.97
N LYS A 49 -3.78 -0.19 2.76
CA LYS A 49 -2.50 -0.82 2.39
C LYS A 49 -2.62 -2.32 2.17
N GLY A 50 -3.37 -3.02 3.02
CA GLY A 50 -3.67 -4.45 2.86
C GLY A 50 -4.44 -4.73 1.56
N ALA A 51 -5.49 -3.95 1.29
CA ALA A 51 -6.28 -4.07 0.06
C ALA A 51 -5.43 -3.90 -1.19
N VAL A 52 -4.62 -2.84 -1.25
CA VAL A 52 -3.72 -2.53 -2.37
C VAL A 52 -2.72 -3.66 -2.61
N PHE A 53 -2.07 -4.19 -1.56
CA PHE A 53 -1.13 -5.31 -1.72
C PHE A 53 -1.80 -6.57 -2.27
N SER A 54 -3.03 -6.86 -1.86
CA SER A 54 -3.76 -8.02 -2.37
C SER A 54 -4.06 -7.92 -3.86
N TYR A 55 -4.24 -6.70 -4.38
CA TYR A 55 -4.46 -6.46 -5.81
C TYR A 55 -3.17 -6.44 -6.62
N ILE A 56 -2.15 -5.72 -6.15
CA ILE A 56 -0.90 -5.55 -6.89
C ILE A 56 -0.09 -6.86 -6.90
N HIS A 57 -0.14 -7.63 -5.81
CA HIS A 57 0.66 -8.84 -5.65
C HIS A 57 -0.20 -10.04 -5.21
N PRO A 58 -1.07 -10.58 -6.08
CA PRO A 58 -2.06 -11.60 -5.71
C PRO A 58 -1.44 -12.90 -5.15
N HIS A 59 -0.22 -13.25 -5.54
CA HIS A 59 0.48 -14.45 -5.05
C HIS A 59 1.42 -14.20 -3.87
N SER A 60 1.97 -12.98 -3.74
CA SER A 60 3.00 -12.66 -2.73
C SER A 60 2.56 -11.61 -1.70
N TRP A 61 1.28 -11.25 -1.64
CA TRP A 61 0.78 -10.21 -0.71
C TRP A 61 1.06 -10.57 0.76
N TRP A 62 0.92 -11.84 1.13
CA TRP A 62 1.12 -12.32 2.50
C TRP A 62 2.57 -12.15 2.98
N LEU A 63 3.56 -12.46 2.13
CA LEU A 63 4.98 -12.20 2.41
C LEU A 63 5.26 -10.70 2.63
N ARG A 64 4.61 -9.85 1.84
CA ARG A 64 4.76 -8.38 1.96
C ARG A 64 4.12 -7.85 3.25
N LEU A 65 3.03 -8.46 3.73
CA LEU A 65 2.46 -8.13 5.04
C LEU A 65 3.40 -8.52 6.18
N ILE A 66 4.02 -9.70 6.12
CA ILE A 66 4.98 -10.16 7.13
C ILE A 66 6.20 -9.23 7.17
N LYS A 67 6.77 -8.90 6.00
CA LYS A 67 7.87 -7.92 5.91
C LYS A 67 7.47 -6.56 6.46
N GLY A 68 6.26 -6.08 6.15
CA GLY A 68 5.73 -4.83 6.69
C GLY A 68 5.61 -4.84 8.22
N ALA A 69 5.08 -5.93 8.78
CA ALA A 69 4.99 -6.10 10.23
C ALA A 69 6.36 -6.12 10.90
N TRP A 70 7.36 -6.76 10.27
CA TRP A 70 8.75 -6.76 10.73
C TRP A 70 9.38 -5.37 10.72
N ASP A 71 9.16 -4.61 9.65
CA ASP A 71 9.66 -3.23 9.54
C ASP A 71 9.04 -2.30 10.59
N GLU A 72 7.75 -2.46 10.88
CA GLU A 72 7.07 -1.70 11.94
C GLU A 72 7.55 -2.11 13.34
N ALA A 73 7.85 -3.41 13.56
CA ALA A 73 8.45 -3.88 14.81
C ALA A 73 9.79 -3.19 15.08
N ARG A 74 10.64 -3.07 14.05
CA ARG A 74 11.94 -2.39 14.15
C ARG A 74 11.80 -0.89 14.40
N LYS A 75 10.80 -0.25 13.79
CA LYS A 75 10.56 1.20 13.91
C LYS A 75 9.76 1.59 15.16
N LYS A 76 9.21 0.62 15.91
CA LYS A 76 8.37 0.80 17.11
C LYS A 76 7.18 1.76 16.93
N ARG A 77 6.69 1.95 15.71
CA ARG A 77 5.58 2.88 15.42
C ARG A 77 4.22 2.26 15.73
N VAL A 78 4.06 0.97 15.45
CA VAL A 78 2.81 0.23 15.62
C VAL A 78 3.12 -1.19 16.08
N SER A 79 2.27 -1.77 16.93
CA SER A 79 2.40 -3.19 17.30
C SER A 79 2.26 -4.10 16.06
N PRO A 80 3.17 -5.07 15.85
CA PRO A 80 3.15 -5.95 14.67
C PRO A 80 1.83 -6.71 14.51
N TRP A 81 1.24 -7.13 15.62
CA TRP A 81 -0.07 -7.81 15.65
C TRP A 81 -1.22 -6.89 15.23
N LYS A 82 -1.18 -5.63 15.66
CA LYS A 82 -2.17 -4.62 15.29
C LYS A 82 -2.03 -4.25 13.81
N PHE A 83 -0.80 -4.21 13.30
CA PHE A 83 -0.53 -4.02 11.88
C PHE A 83 -1.10 -5.17 11.04
N LEU A 84 -0.81 -6.42 11.42
CA LEU A 84 -1.25 -7.60 10.67
C LEU A 84 -2.77 -7.75 10.69
N SER A 85 -3.40 -7.61 11.85
CA SER A 85 -4.86 -7.73 11.97
C SER A 85 -5.63 -6.67 11.17
N ASN A 86 -5.16 -5.41 11.18
CA ASN A 86 -5.80 -4.34 10.41
C ASN A 86 -5.58 -4.50 8.90
N THR A 87 -4.37 -4.87 8.48
CA THR A 87 -4.10 -5.12 7.05
C THR A 87 -4.89 -6.31 6.52
N LEU A 88 -5.02 -7.40 7.28
CA LEU A 88 -5.85 -8.57 6.93
C LEU A 88 -7.33 -8.21 6.81
N LYS A 89 -7.87 -7.39 7.72
CA LYS A 89 -9.25 -6.87 7.60
C LYS A 89 -9.45 -6.11 6.28
N GLY A 90 -8.45 -5.33 5.86
CA GLY A 90 -8.43 -4.65 4.57
C GLY A 90 -8.49 -5.60 3.38
N VAL A 91 -7.67 -6.66 3.39
CA VAL A 91 -7.67 -7.70 2.35
C VAL A 91 -9.04 -8.39 2.27
N CYS A 92 -9.59 -8.81 3.41
CA CYS A 92 -10.90 -9.46 3.47
C CYS A 92 -12.01 -8.54 2.96
N LYS A 93 -11.97 -7.25 3.33
CA LYS A 93 -12.95 -6.25 2.87
C LYS A 93 -12.85 -6.03 1.37
N ALA A 94 -11.64 -5.91 0.82
CA ALA A 94 -11.43 -5.73 -0.61
C ALA A 94 -11.93 -6.93 -1.44
N ARG A 95 -11.65 -8.16 -0.97
CA ARG A 95 -12.14 -9.40 -1.60
C ARG A 95 -13.65 -9.53 -1.50
N ARG A 96 -14.24 -9.20 -0.35
CA ARG A 96 -15.70 -9.24 -0.14
C ARG A 96 -16.43 -8.27 -1.07
N LEU A 97 -15.90 -7.06 -1.22
CA LEU A 97 -16.48 -6.00 -2.04
C LEU A 97 -16.17 -6.16 -3.53
N LYS A 98 -15.36 -7.16 -3.93
CA LYS A 98 -14.88 -7.33 -5.31
C LYS A 98 -14.41 -6.01 -5.93
N LEU A 99 -13.62 -5.23 -5.19
CA LEU A 99 -13.18 -3.90 -5.63
C LEU A 99 -12.29 -3.94 -6.88
N PHE A 100 -11.78 -5.12 -7.20
CA PHE A 100 -10.86 -5.37 -8.29
C PHE A 100 -11.41 -6.55 -9.08
N ILE A 101 -12.27 -6.26 -10.06
CA ILE A 101 -12.82 -7.20 -11.05
C ILE A 101 -12.03 -7.01 -12.33
#